data_AF-A0A3B8NDR0-F1
#
_entry.id   AF-A0A3B8NDR0-F1
#
_cell.length_a   1.000
_cell.length_b   1.000
_cell.length_c   1.000
_cell.angle_alpha   90.00
_cell.angle_beta   90.00
_cell.angle_gamma   90.00
#
_symmetry.space_group_name_H-M   'P 1'
#
loop_
_entity.id
_entity.type
_entity.pdbx_description
1 polymer ?
#
loop_
_entity_poly.entity_id
_entity_poly.type
_entity_poly.pdbx_seq_one_letter_code
_entity_poly.pdbx_strand_id
1 'polypeptide(L)'
;MKHADVCYFSGTGNTLLALKAFLDRIKEQNVSLSFYPMEETTPAALEVEDTLILAFPVAYQSTYPFIWRFLRQLNPGDGQPVYMLDTLAGFSGGIVGPVRRLLRKRGYRPVGAKEIIMPSNLRTGEYSPDNDSSSIDKGKGKASAFAEAVLKGQARWTYYPVFEDCFYLLFQLVRLSINPVSQRILRFSFPKLIAERCTSCGICVDLCPVKNIRMEDNPVHGHRCQICLRCVAFCPYSAVRILKMKKTHYRAVDLRQCRTQLPFSRIN
;
A
#
# COMPACT_ATOMS: atom_id res chain seq x y z
N MET A 1 20.63 -7.62 11.57
CA MET A 1 19.71 -8.12 10.53
C MET A 1 20.57 -8.72 9.43
N LYS A 2 20.49 -10.03 9.17
CA LYS A 2 21.25 -10.69 8.09
C LYS A 2 20.35 -10.97 6.89
N HIS A 3 19.11 -11.35 7.15
CA HIS A 3 18.04 -11.48 6.16
C HIS A 3 16.83 -10.61 6.52
N ALA A 4 16.03 -10.23 5.53
CA ALA A 4 14.72 -9.64 5.76
C ALA A 4 13.68 -10.01 4.68
N ASP A 5 12.51 -10.42 5.16
CA ASP A 5 11.33 -10.72 4.35
C ASP A 5 10.51 -9.45 4.16
N VAL A 6 10.38 -8.98 2.93
CA VAL A 6 9.70 -7.72 2.60
C VAL A 6 8.31 -8.03 2.06
N CYS A 7 7.29 -7.85 2.88
CA CYS A 7 5.89 -7.93 2.46
C CYS A 7 5.38 -6.53 2.10
N TYR A 8 4.83 -6.35 0.91
CA TYR A 8 4.43 -5.01 0.48
C TYR A 8 3.25 -4.97 -0.49
N PHE A 9 2.62 -3.80 -0.56
CA PHE A 9 1.64 -3.44 -1.57
C PHE A 9 1.80 -1.99 -1.99
N SER A 10 1.57 -1.68 -3.26
CA SER A 10 1.50 -0.29 -3.75
C SER A 10 0.37 -0.11 -4.74
N GLY A 11 -0.51 0.86 -4.49
CA GLY A 11 -1.60 1.20 -5.40
C GLY A 11 -1.10 1.96 -6.63
N THR A 12 -0.57 3.16 -6.44
CA THR A 12 -0.20 4.11 -7.50
C THR A 12 1.31 4.36 -7.61
N GLY A 13 2.13 3.66 -6.82
CA GLY A 13 3.60 3.79 -6.84
C GLY A 13 4.23 4.46 -5.63
N ASN A 14 3.47 5.19 -4.81
CA ASN A 14 4.04 5.91 -3.65
C ASN A 14 4.78 5.01 -2.68
N THR A 15 4.13 3.92 -2.25
CA THR A 15 4.74 2.94 -1.33
C THR A 15 5.93 2.26 -1.97
N LEU A 16 5.90 2.03 -3.29
CA LEU A 16 7.01 1.43 -4.03
C LEU A 16 8.25 2.33 -4.02
N LEU A 17 8.09 3.63 -4.27
CA LEU A 17 9.20 4.59 -4.22
C LEU A 17 9.77 4.77 -2.80
N ALA A 18 8.90 4.84 -1.79
CA ALA A 18 9.33 4.94 -0.39
C ALA A 18 10.07 3.67 0.05
N LEU A 19 9.52 2.49 -0.26
CA LEU A 19 10.15 1.21 0.02
C LEU A 19 11.50 1.07 -0.70
N LYS A 20 11.59 1.51 -1.97
CA LYS A 20 12.87 1.56 -2.70
C LYS A 20 13.92 2.36 -1.94
N ALA A 21 13.61 3.59 -1.57
CA ALA A 21 14.55 4.46 -0.86
C ALA A 21 14.97 3.87 0.50
N PHE A 22 14.05 3.22 1.21
CA PHE A 22 14.35 2.49 2.43
C PHE A 22 15.30 1.31 2.17
N LEU A 23 15.00 0.45 1.20
CA LEU A 23 15.77 -0.76 0.93
C LEU A 23 17.14 -0.51 0.30
N ASP A 24 17.29 0.56 -0.48
CA ASP A 24 18.59 0.96 -1.04
C ASP A 24 19.61 1.15 0.10
N ARG A 25 19.21 1.73 1.23
CA ARG A 25 20.05 1.86 2.44
C ARG A 25 20.27 0.55 3.18
N ILE A 26 19.25 -0.31 3.28
CA ILE A 26 19.38 -1.62 3.92
C ILE A 26 20.37 -2.53 3.17
N LYS A 27 20.35 -2.50 1.84
CA LYS A 27 21.23 -3.30 0.99
C LYS A 27 22.70 -2.93 1.10
N GLU A 28 23.03 -1.67 1.39
CA GLU A 28 24.41 -1.22 1.64
C GLU A 28 25.09 -2.00 2.78
N GLN A 29 24.32 -2.70 3.62
CA GLN A 29 24.81 -3.49 4.77
C GLN A 29 24.87 -5.01 4.51
N ASN A 30 24.89 -5.45 3.24
CA ASN A 30 24.93 -6.87 2.85
C ASN A 30 23.77 -7.71 3.42
N VAL A 31 22.60 -7.09 3.59
CA VAL A 31 21.38 -7.77 4.04
C VAL A 31 20.73 -8.49 2.86
N SER A 32 20.49 -9.79 3.02
CA SER A 32 19.73 -10.58 2.04
C SER A 32 18.24 -10.20 2.11
N LEU A 33 17.57 -10.03 0.96
CA LEU A 33 16.18 -9.58 0.90
C LEU A 33 15.32 -10.52 0.06
N SER A 34 14.21 -10.98 0.65
CA SER A 34 13.14 -11.70 -0.03
C SER A 34 11.93 -10.79 -0.21
N PHE A 35 11.20 -10.91 -1.33
CA PHE A 35 10.13 -9.98 -1.70
C PHE A 35 8.80 -10.70 -1.88
N TYR A 36 7.77 -10.19 -1.21
CA TYR A 36 6.45 -10.81 -1.13
C TYR A 36 5.35 -9.76 -1.41
N PRO A 37 4.89 -9.61 -2.67
CA PRO A 37 3.72 -8.80 -2.98
C PRO A 37 2.49 -9.35 -2.24
N MET A 38 1.83 -8.54 -1.41
CA MET A 38 0.76 -8.99 -0.51
C MET A 38 -0.49 -9.50 -1.26
N GLU A 39 -0.68 -9.09 -2.50
CA GLU A 39 -1.78 -9.53 -3.37
C GLU A 39 -1.52 -10.86 -4.08
N GLU A 40 -0.26 -11.32 -4.14
CA GLU A 40 0.17 -12.56 -4.79
C GLU A 40 0.68 -13.60 -3.79
N THR A 41 1.03 -13.17 -2.58
CA THR A 41 1.61 -14.02 -1.55
C THR A 41 0.53 -14.66 -0.67
N THR A 42 0.64 -15.97 -0.46
CA THR A 42 -0.16 -16.68 0.55
C THR A 42 0.54 -16.58 1.91
N PRO A 43 -0.03 -15.91 2.92
CA PRO A 43 0.66 -15.63 4.19
C PRO A 43 1.11 -16.88 4.96
N ALA A 44 0.39 -17.99 4.81
CA ALA A 44 0.70 -19.25 5.49
C ALA A 44 1.97 -19.94 4.96
N ALA A 45 2.49 -19.52 3.80
CA ALA A 45 3.72 -20.02 3.22
C ALA A 45 4.94 -19.14 3.56
N LEU A 46 4.74 -18.07 4.33
CA LEU A 46 5.80 -17.14 4.71
C LEU A 46 6.35 -17.54 6.08
N GLU A 47 7.56 -18.08 6.08
CA GLU A 47 8.36 -18.30 7.29
C GLU A 47 9.35 -17.15 7.44
N VAL A 48 9.18 -16.32 8.48
CA VAL A 48 10.07 -15.19 8.71
C VAL A 48 11.28 -15.67 9.50
N GLU A 49 12.45 -15.68 8.87
CA GLU A 49 13.68 -16.20 9.48
C GLU A 49 14.33 -15.20 10.46
N ASP A 50 14.43 -13.94 10.06
CA ASP A 50 15.29 -12.95 10.74
C ASP A 50 14.58 -11.62 11.06
N THR A 51 13.85 -11.07 10.09
CA THR A 51 13.23 -9.76 10.17
C THR A 51 12.12 -9.65 9.16
N LEU A 52 10.95 -9.16 9.57
CA LEU A 52 9.86 -8.83 8.67
C LEU A 52 9.82 -7.32 8.42
N ILE A 53 9.74 -6.93 7.16
CA ILE A 53 9.51 -5.55 6.72
C ILE A 53 8.13 -5.49 6.06
N LEU A 54 7.27 -4.61 6.57
CA LEU A 54 5.93 -4.36 6.04
C LEU A 54 5.90 -3.00 5.35
N ALA A 55 5.40 -2.95 4.11
CA ALA A 55 5.21 -1.69 3.39
C ALA A 55 3.88 -1.60 2.65
N PHE A 56 2.98 -0.71 3.06
CA PHE A 56 1.67 -0.59 2.42
C PHE A 56 1.08 0.83 2.53
N PRO A 57 0.16 1.22 1.63
CA PRO A 57 -0.52 2.50 1.73
C PRO A 57 -1.62 2.49 2.80
N VAL A 58 -1.82 3.67 3.39
CA VAL A 58 -3.03 4.01 4.12
C VAL A 58 -4.16 4.24 3.11
N ALA A 59 -5.33 3.68 3.39
CA ALA A 59 -6.58 3.93 2.69
C ALA A 59 -7.71 4.17 3.70
N TYR A 60 -8.37 5.33 3.61
CA TYR A 60 -9.50 5.71 4.47
C TYR A 60 -9.21 5.59 5.98
N GLN A 61 -8.10 6.18 6.44
CA GLN A 61 -7.67 6.11 7.85
C GLN A 61 -7.53 4.67 8.39
N SER A 62 -7.25 3.74 7.47
CA SER A 62 -6.87 2.36 7.71
C SER A 62 -6.06 1.86 6.50
N THR A 63 -6.22 0.60 6.09
CA THR A 63 -5.67 0.07 4.83
C THR A 63 -6.65 -0.91 4.19
N TYR A 64 -6.33 -1.44 3.02
CA TYR A 64 -7.21 -2.28 2.23
C TYR A 64 -7.59 -3.58 2.98
N PRO A 65 -8.85 -4.04 2.91
CA PRO A 65 -9.28 -5.29 3.53
C PRO A 65 -8.40 -6.51 3.20
N PHE A 66 -7.85 -6.63 1.99
CA PHE A 66 -6.97 -7.76 1.66
C PHE A 66 -5.62 -7.70 2.42
N ILE A 67 -5.10 -6.50 2.71
CA ILE A 67 -3.88 -6.31 3.53
C ILE A 67 -4.16 -6.67 4.98
N TRP A 68 -5.30 -6.24 5.52
CA TRP A 68 -5.70 -6.68 6.86
C TRP A 68 -5.87 -8.19 6.96
N ARG A 69 -6.41 -8.83 5.93
CA ARG A 69 -6.49 -10.29 5.85
C ARG A 69 -5.10 -10.91 5.80
N PHE A 70 -4.19 -10.36 5.00
CA PHE A 70 -2.79 -10.78 4.92
C PHE A 70 -2.12 -10.77 6.31
N LEU A 71 -2.16 -9.63 7.01
CA LEU A 71 -1.58 -9.48 8.35
C LEU A 71 -2.23 -10.42 9.38
N ARG A 72 -3.55 -10.68 9.25
CA ARG A 72 -4.29 -11.66 10.06
C ARG A 72 -4.08 -13.10 9.62
N GLN A 73 -3.21 -13.39 8.67
CA GLN A 73 -2.92 -14.76 8.25
C GLN A 73 -1.42 -15.08 8.30
N LEU A 74 -0.58 -14.12 8.71
CA LEU A 74 0.83 -14.38 9.01
C LEU A 74 0.99 -15.50 10.03
N ASN A 75 1.97 -16.38 9.79
CA ASN A 75 2.39 -17.40 10.74
C ASN A 75 2.87 -16.77 12.06
N PRO A 76 2.94 -17.56 13.16
CA PRO A 76 3.55 -17.09 14.40
C PRO A 76 4.94 -16.53 14.15
N GLY A 77 5.22 -15.37 14.73
CA GLY A 77 6.43 -14.63 14.48
C GLY A 77 7.59 -14.99 15.40
N ASP A 78 7.43 -15.85 16.41
CA ASP A 78 8.49 -16.34 17.30
C ASP A 78 9.48 -15.28 17.83
N GLY A 79 8.97 -14.07 18.14
CA GLY A 79 9.76 -12.94 18.64
C GLY A 79 10.50 -12.15 17.55
N GLN A 80 10.37 -12.52 16.28
CA GLN A 80 11.05 -11.88 15.16
C GLN A 80 10.72 -10.39 15.09
N PRO A 81 11.73 -9.53 14.87
CA PRO A 81 11.53 -8.10 14.77
C PRO A 81 10.73 -7.74 13.52
N VAL A 82 9.83 -6.76 13.66
CA VAL A 82 9.05 -6.21 12.55
C VAL A 82 9.28 -4.72 12.43
N TYR A 83 9.55 -4.28 11.21
CA TYR A 83 9.57 -2.88 10.82
C TYR A 83 8.43 -2.60 9.85
N MET A 84 7.81 -1.43 9.97
CA MET A 84 6.71 -1.04 9.10
C MET A 84 6.95 0.36 8.54
N LEU A 85 6.69 0.53 7.25
CA LEU A 85 6.51 1.85 6.67
C LEU A 85 5.18 1.91 5.92
N ASP A 86 4.43 2.98 6.09
CA ASP A 86 3.19 3.19 5.37
C ASP A 86 3.16 4.56 4.71
N THR A 87 2.48 4.65 3.57
CA THR A 87 2.38 5.91 2.83
C THR A 87 0.97 6.47 2.90
N LEU A 88 0.87 7.78 3.12
CA LEU A 88 -0.39 8.47 3.33
C LEU A 88 -0.32 9.92 2.83
N ALA A 89 -1.47 10.52 2.53
CA ALA A 89 -1.53 11.94 2.19
C ALA A 89 -1.63 12.86 3.42
N GLY A 90 -2.08 12.34 4.56
CA GLY A 90 -2.37 13.15 5.75
C GLY A 90 -2.28 12.36 7.03
N PHE A 91 -3.37 11.66 7.39
CA PHE A 91 -3.51 10.99 8.69
C PHE A 91 -3.87 9.50 8.52
N SER A 92 -3.13 8.60 9.20
CA SER A 92 -3.37 7.14 9.08
C SER A 92 -4.50 6.63 9.95
N GLY A 93 -4.84 7.30 11.05
CA GLY A 93 -5.86 6.84 12.00
C GLY A 93 -5.55 5.45 12.57
N GLY A 94 -6.33 4.45 12.16
CA GLY A 94 -6.32 3.11 12.73
C GLY A 94 -5.28 2.16 12.13
N ILE A 95 -4.04 2.62 11.89
CA ILE A 95 -2.94 1.79 11.38
C ILE A 95 -1.91 1.48 12.46
N VAL A 96 -1.17 2.49 12.93
CA VAL A 96 0.07 2.28 13.70
C VAL A 96 -0.16 1.43 14.96
N GLY A 97 -1.09 1.82 15.83
CA GLY A 97 -1.47 1.06 17.03
C GLY A 97 -2.14 -0.29 16.74
N PRO A 98 -3.18 -0.35 15.90
CA PRO A 98 -3.88 -1.60 15.60
C PRO A 98 -3.01 -2.66 14.93
N VAL A 99 -2.13 -2.28 14.00
CA VAL A 99 -1.15 -3.20 13.38
C VAL A 99 -0.14 -3.66 14.43
N ARG A 100 0.36 -2.76 15.29
CA ARG A 100 1.24 -3.14 16.40
C ARG A 100 0.61 -4.21 17.29
N ARG A 101 -0.64 -4.01 17.70
CA ARG A 101 -1.37 -4.98 18.54
C ARG A 101 -1.54 -6.31 17.82
N LEU A 102 -1.91 -6.29 16.54
CA LEU A 102 -2.07 -7.51 15.74
C LEU A 102 -0.77 -8.29 15.66
N LEU A 103 0.35 -7.62 15.36
CA LEU A 103 1.67 -8.24 15.27
C LEU A 103 2.13 -8.83 16.61
N ARG A 104 1.91 -8.13 17.73
CA ARG A 104 2.20 -8.68 19.07
C ARG A 104 1.38 -9.93 19.37
N LYS A 105 0.10 -9.93 19.03
CA LYS A 105 -0.77 -11.12 19.17
C LYS A 105 -0.32 -12.29 18.30
N ARG A 106 0.43 -12.02 17.22
CA ARG A 106 1.04 -13.01 16.35
C ARG A 106 2.42 -13.47 16.81
N GLY A 107 2.91 -13.00 17.96
CA GLY A 107 4.23 -13.37 18.46
C GLY A 107 5.39 -12.57 17.88
N TYR A 108 5.13 -11.60 17.00
CA TYR A 108 6.17 -10.70 16.51
C TYR A 108 6.56 -9.62 17.52
N ARG A 109 7.76 -9.06 17.35
CA ARG A 109 8.26 -7.88 18.10
C ARG A 109 8.24 -6.62 17.21
N PRO A 110 7.23 -5.74 17.31
CA PRO A 110 7.21 -4.50 16.52
C PRO A 110 8.27 -3.53 17.03
N VAL A 111 9.34 -3.32 16.25
CA VAL A 111 10.51 -2.53 16.64
C VAL A 111 10.38 -1.08 16.19
N GLY A 112 10.05 -0.86 14.91
CA GLY A 112 9.98 0.47 14.31
C GLY A 112 8.83 0.64 13.32
N ALA A 113 8.17 1.79 13.35
CA ALA A 113 7.17 2.15 12.34
C ALA A 113 7.38 3.59 11.86
N LYS A 114 7.13 3.84 10.56
CA LYS A 114 7.18 5.19 9.99
C LYS A 114 6.08 5.45 8.98
N GLU A 115 5.27 6.46 9.29
CA GLU A 115 4.34 7.07 8.35
C GLU A 115 5.07 8.07 7.42
N ILE A 116 4.94 7.85 6.12
CA ILE A 116 5.63 8.59 5.06
C ILE A 116 4.61 9.36 4.23
N ILE A 117 4.58 10.67 4.42
CA ILE A 117 3.69 11.57 3.67
C ILE A 117 4.09 11.54 2.19
N MET A 118 3.13 11.18 1.33
CA MET A 118 3.25 11.09 -0.11
C MET A 118 2.03 11.76 -0.77
N PRO A 119 2.08 12.08 -2.07
CA PRO A 119 0.96 12.77 -2.71
C PRO A 119 -0.35 11.94 -2.71
N SER A 120 -1.50 12.62 -2.69
CA SER A 120 -2.80 11.95 -2.63
C SER A 120 -3.15 11.23 -3.94
N ASN A 121 -3.63 9.99 -3.80
CA ASN A 121 -4.13 9.20 -4.93
C ASN A 121 -5.56 9.59 -5.34
N LEU A 122 -6.36 10.17 -4.43
CA LEU A 122 -7.73 10.63 -4.66
C LEU A 122 -7.75 12.15 -4.78
N ARG A 123 -7.31 12.67 -5.93
CA ARG A 123 -7.24 14.12 -6.18
C ARG A 123 -8.56 14.72 -6.61
N THR A 124 -8.99 15.73 -5.87
CA THR A 124 -10.08 16.64 -6.23
C THR A 124 -9.58 18.04 -6.60
N GLY A 125 -8.38 18.44 -6.12
CA GLY A 125 -7.73 19.74 -6.38
C GLY A 125 -6.91 19.81 -7.68
N GLU A 126 -6.25 20.95 -7.94
CA GLU A 126 -5.36 21.14 -9.10
C GLU A 126 -4.15 20.22 -9.14
N TYR A 127 -3.75 19.84 -10.35
CA TYR A 127 -2.58 19.02 -10.60
C TYR A 127 -1.35 19.91 -10.74
N SER A 128 -0.34 19.68 -9.91
CA SER A 128 0.95 20.35 -9.96
C SER A 128 2.05 19.28 -9.91
N PRO A 129 2.74 19.02 -11.04
CA PRO A 129 3.86 18.08 -11.08
C PRO A 129 4.96 18.40 -10.07
N ASP A 130 5.26 19.69 -9.87
CA ASP A 130 6.35 20.14 -8.99
C ASP A 130 6.04 19.89 -7.52
N ASN A 131 4.78 20.07 -7.11
CA ASN A 131 4.36 19.75 -5.75
C ASN A 131 4.43 18.23 -5.50
N ASP A 132 4.10 17.43 -6.51
CA ASP A 132 4.15 15.98 -6.42
C ASP A 132 5.58 15.45 -6.33
N SER A 133 6.49 15.94 -7.17
CA SER A 133 7.91 15.58 -7.13
C SER A 133 8.54 15.99 -5.80
N SER A 134 8.29 17.21 -5.32
CA SER A 134 8.79 17.69 -4.02
C SER A 134 8.29 16.83 -2.85
N SER A 135 7.01 16.45 -2.85
CA SER A 135 6.48 15.57 -1.81
C SER A 135 7.03 14.15 -1.91
N ILE A 136 7.25 13.62 -3.12
CA ILE A 136 7.88 12.31 -3.33
C ILE A 136 9.32 12.32 -2.81
N ASP A 137 10.10 13.35 -3.11
CA ASP A 137 11.50 13.43 -2.68
C ASP A 137 11.63 13.57 -1.17
N LYS A 138 10.78 14.38 -0.53
CA LYS A 138 10.68 14.46 0.93
C LYS A 138 10.28 13.10 1.53
N GLY A 139 9.35 12.40 0.91
CA GLY A 139 8.92 11.06 1.34
C GLY A 139 10.04 10.03 1.24
N LYS A 140 10.77 10.00 0.12
CA LYS A 140 11.97 9.16 -0.06
C LYS A 140 13.04 9.48 0.97
N GLY A 141 13.31 10.76 1.24
CA GLY A 141 14.26 11.17 2.28
C GLY A 141 13.87 10.66 3.68
N LYS A 142 12.58 10.73 4.03
CA LYS A 142 12.07 10.15 5.29
C LYS A 142 12.20 8.63 5.33
N ALA A 143 12.01 7.95 4.21
CA ALA A 143 12.19 6.50 4.10
C ALA A 143 13.66 6.10 4.32
N SER A 144 14.60 6.80 3.68
CA SER A 144 16.04 6.60 3.87
C SER A 144 16.47 6.85 5.32
N ALA A 145 16.01 7.94 5.94
CA ALA A 145 16.30 8.24 7.34
C ALA A 145 15.72 7.17 8.29
N PHE A 146 14.56 6.59 7.96
CA PHE A 146 14.01 5.48 8.72
C PHE A 146 14.88 4.23 8.60
N ALA A 147 15.38 3.90 7.40
CA ALA A 147 16.32 2.80 7.21
C ALA A 147 17.60 2.98 8.04
N GLU A 148 18.17 4.18 8.06
CA GLU A 148 19.33 4.49 8.91
C GLU A 148 19.04 4.27 10.40
N ALA A 149 17.86 4.70 10.87
CA ALA A 149 17.44 4.46 12.24
C ALA A 149 17.26 2.96 12.53
N VAL A 150 16.77 2.17 11.58
CA VAL A 150 16.68 0.71 11.70
C VAL A 150 18.08 0.10 11.85
N LEU A 151 19.02 0.47 10.98
CA LEU A 151 20.39 -0.06 10.99
C LEU A 151 21.15 0.32 12.27
N LYS A 152 20.91 1.51 12.82
CA LYS A 152 21.52 1.98 14.07
C LYS A 152 20.82 1.45 15.34
N GLY A 153 19.74 0.66 15.22
CA GLY A 153 18.94 0.20 16.36
C GLY A 153 18.16 1.31 17.07
N GLN A 154 17.93 2.45 16.40
CA GLN A 154 17.28 3.64 16.92
C GLN A 154 15.82 3.79 16.46
N ALA A 155 15.35 2.91 15.58
CA ALA A 155 13.97 2.89 15.14
C ALA A 155 13.00 2.67 16.31
N ARG A 156 11.86 3.37 16.28
CA ARG A 156 10.84 3.29 17.32
C ARG A 156 9.47 3.09 16.72
N TRP A 157 8.65 2.27 17.39
CA TRP A 157 7.24 2.12 17.10
C TRP A 157 6.42 3.01 18.04
N THR A 158 6.40 4.30 17.76
CA THR A 158 5.59 5.26 18.52
C THR A 158 4.11 5.05 18.20
N TYR A 159 3.28 4.91 19.22
CA TYR A 159 1.82 4.81 19.07
C TYR A 159 1.14 5.43 20.29
N TYR A 160 -0.09 5.90 20.13
CA TYR A 160 -0.92 6.46 21.20
C TYR A 160 -2.12 5.54 21.51
N PRO A 161 -2.03 4.69 22.55
CA PRO A 161 -2.91 3.53 22.74
C PRO A 161 -4.41 3.83 22.73
N VAL A 162 -4.84 4.90 23.40
CA VAL A 162 -6.29 5.19 23.56
C VAL A 162 -6.86 5.89 22.33
N PHE A 163 -6.11 6.85 21.76
CA PHE A 163 -6.58 7.65 20.63
C PHE A 163 -6.68 6.81 19.35
N GLU A 164 -5.64 6.05 19.02
CA GLU A 164 -5.59 5.26 17.79
C GLU A 164 -6.53 4.03 17.82
N ASP A 165 -6.79 3.47 19.00
CA ASP A 165 -7.75 2.36 19.16
C ASP A 165 -9.20 2.80 19.06
N CYS A 166 -9.54 3.95 19.63
CA CYS A 166 -10.87 4.54 19.48
C CYS A 166 -11.14 4.91 18.02
N PHE A 167 -10.15 5.47 17.31
CA PHE A 167 -10.24 5.69 15.87
C PHE A 167 -10.38 4.36 15.12
N TYR A 168 -9.60 3.34 15.46
CA TYR A 168 -9.77 2.02 14.85
C TYR A 168 -11.20 1.48 14.99
N LEU A 169 -11.80 1.56 16.19
CA LEU A 169 -13.16 1.09 16.45
C LEU A 169 -14.22 1.96 15.75
N LEU A 170 -14.06 3.29 15.78
CA LEU A 170 -14.92 4.24 15.08
C LEU A 170 -14.91 4.00 13.57
N PHE A 171 -13.71 3.83 12.99
CA PHE A 171 -13.53 3.57 11.57
C PHE A 171 -13.74 2.09 11.21
N GLN A 172 -13.87 1.17 12.18
CA GLN A 172 -14.38 -0.18 11.93
C GLN A 172 -15.86 -0.16 11.54
N LEU A 173 -16.63 0.84 11.98
CA LEU A 173 -17.98 1.07 11.47
C LEU A 173 -17.95 1.59 10.02
N VAL A 174 -16.90 2.32 9.63
CA VAL A 174 -16.65 2.74 8.24
C VAL A 174 -16.05 1.61 7.38
N ARG A 175 -15.35 0.64 8.00
CA ARG A 175 -14.93 -0.65 7.39
C ARG A 175 -16.09 -1.56 6.98
N LEU A 176 -17.32 -1.12 7.19
CA LEU A 176 -18.47 -1.65 6.46
C LEU A 176 -18.30 -1.59 4.94
N SER A 177 -17.14 -1.26 4.36
CA SER A 177 -16.74 -1.51 2.96
C SER A 177 -17.03 -2.95 2.47
N ILE A 178 -17.37 -3.86 3.37
CA ILE A 178 -17.81 -5.24 3.10
C ILE A 178 -19.34 -5.42 3.21
N ASN A 179 -20.08 -4.54 3.91
CA ASN A 179 -21.54 -4.58 3.93
C ASN A 179 -22.10 -3.78 2.72
N PRO A 180 -23.09 -4.32 1.98
CA PRO A 180 -23.73 -3.66 0.84
C PRO A 180 -24.16 -2.21 1.09
N VAL A 181 -24.48 -1.82 2.33
CA VAL A 181 -24.86 -0.45 2.68
C VAL A 181 -23.72 0.55 2.44
N SER A 182 -22.49 0.27 2.88
CA SER A 182 -21.40 1.23 2.66
C SER A 182 -20.88 1.18 1.22
N GLN A 183 -20.97 0.04 0.53
CA GLN A 183 -20.67 -0.03 -0.90
C GLN A 183 -21.63 0.85 -1.70
N ARG A 184 -22.89 0.94 -1.26
CA ARG A 184 -23.89 1.86 -1.83
C ARG A 184 -23.54 3.32 -1.56
N ILE A 185 -23.09 3.64 -0.34
CA ILE A 185 -22.65 5.00 0.04
C ILE A 185 -21.40 5.41 -0.73
N LEU A 186 -20.39 4.55 -0.84
CA LEU A 186 -19.11 4.85 -1.50
C LEU A 186 -19.15 4.67 -3.01
N ARG A 187 -20.29 4.26 -3.61
CA ARG A 187 -20.44 3.97 -5.06
C ARG A 187 -19.95 5.11 -5.97
N PHE A 188 -20.04 6.36 -5.52
CA PHE A 188 -19.55 7.52 -6.27
C PHE A 188 -18.01 7.56 -6.38
N SER A 189 -17.30 6.86 -5.50
CA SER A 189 -15.84 6.72 -5.48
C SER A 189 -15.34 5.47 -6.22
N PHE A 190 -16.24 4.66 -6.81
CA PHE A 190 -15.82 3.49 -7.57
C PHE A 190 -15.35 3.89 -8.97
N PRO A 191 -14.28 3.25 -9.49
CA PRO A 191 -13.88 3.42 -10.87
C PRO A 191 -15.01 3.00 -11.83
N LYS A 192 -15.27 3.82 -12.84
CA LYS A 192 -16.23 3.56 -13.92
C LYS A 192 -15.50 3.50 -15.26
N LEU A 193 -16.00 2.65 -16.13
CA LEU A 193 -15.54 2.55 -17.51
C LEU A 193 -16.21 3.63 -18.38
N ILE A 194 -15.42 4.24 -19.25
CA ILE A 194 -15.83 5.07 -20.37
C ILE A 194 -15.58 4.23 -21.62
N ALA A 195 -16.64 3.56 -22.11
CA ALA A 195 -16.53 2.51 -23.12
C ALA A 195 -15.90 3.04 -24.42
N GLU A 196 -16.20 4.29 -24.77
CA GLU A 196 -15.73 4.96 -25.98
C GLU A 196 -14.20 5.18 -26.00
N ARG A 197 -13.55 5.07 -24.84
CA ARG A 197 -12.09 5.19 -24.70
C ARG A 197 -11.41 3.84 -24.49
N CYS A 198 -12.18 2.78 -24.25
CA CYS A 198 -11.61 1.48 -23.94
C CYS A 198 -11.19 0.76 -25.22
N THR A 199 -10.01 0.16 -25.20
CA THR A 199 -9.51 -0.71 -26.26
C THR A 199 -9.49 -2.18 -25.84
N SER A 200 -10.10 -2.51 -24.70
CA SER A 200 -10.11 -3.85 -24.10
C SER A 200 -8.71 -4.48 -23.92
N CYS A 201 -7.67 -3.67 -23.74
CA CYS A 201 -6.27 -4.10 -23.59
C CYS A 201 -5.93 -4.96 -22.35
N GLY A 202 -6.89 -5.20 -21.44
CA GLY A 202 -6.68 -6.09 -20.28
C GLY A 202 -5.87 -5.53 -19.10
N ILE A 203 -5.11 -4.43 -19.24
CA ILE A 203 -4.21 -3.91 -18.18
C ILE A 203 -4.92 -3.73 -16.82
N CYS A 204 -6.15 -3.22 -16.82
CA CYS A 204 -6.91 -3.05 -15.56
C CYS A 204 -7.28 -4.38 -14.89
N VAL A 205 -7.54 -5.43 -15.67
CA VAL A 205 -7.81 -6.79 -15.19
C VAL A 205 -6.55 -7.35 -14.54
N ASP A 206 -5.42 -7.28 -15.24
CA ASP A 206 -4.12 -7.76 -14.77
C ASP A 206 -3.72 -7.13 -13.43
N LEU A 207 -3.89 -5.81 -13.32
CA LEU A 207 -3.43 -5.04 -12.16
C LEU A 207 -4.36 -5.14 -10.94
N CYS A 208 -5.53 -5.79 -11.05
CA CYS A 208 -6.51 -5.80 -9.97
C CYS A 208 -6.08 -6.75 -8.84
N PRO A 209 -5.67 -6.25 -7.65
CA PRO A 209 -5.10 -7.11 -6.59
C PRO A 209 -6.12 -8.07 -5.97
N VAL A 210 -7.40 -7.85 -6.22
CA VAL A 210 -8.51 -8.64 -5.65
C VAL A 210 -9.35 -9.32 -6.73
N LYS A 211 -8.86 -9.36 -7.98
CA LYS A 211 -9.52 -10.01 -9.13
C LYS A 211 -10.99 -9.59 -9.22
N ASN A 212 -11.24 -8.29 -9.12
CA ASN A 212 -12.58 -7.70 -9.17
C ASN A 212 -13.03 -7.40 -10.61
N ILE A 213 -12.09 -7.23 -11.53
CA ILE A 213 -12.39 -6.85 -12.91
C ILE A 213 -12.31 -8.12 -13.75
N ARG A 214 -13.32 -8.38 -14.57
CA ARG A 214 -13.34 -9.47 -15.55
C ARG A 214 -13.34 -8.90 -16.96
N MET A 215 -12.73 -9.62 -17.89
CA MET A 215 -12.82 -9.27 -19.30
C MET A 215 -14.04 -9.97 -19.91
N GLU A 216 -14.94 -9.18 -20.49
CA GLU A 216 -15.98 -9.62 -21.43
C GLU A 216 -15.68 -8.90 -22.77
N ASP A 217 -16.65 -8.27 -23.42
CA ASP A 217 -16.37 -7.35 -24.54
C ASP A 217 -15.57 -6.11 -24.07
N ASN A 218 -15.82 -5.71 -22.82
CA ASN A 218 -15.19 -4.62 -22.10
C ASN A 218 -14.84 -5.06 -20.67
N PRO A 219 -13.92 -4.38 -19.98
CA PRO A 219 -13.61 -4.69 -18.58
C PRO A 219 -14.78 -4.36 -17.64
N VAL A 220 -15.39 -5.38 -17.05
CA VAL A 220 -16.52 -5.26 -16.13
C VAL A 220 -16.04 -5.31 -14.68
N HIS A 221 -16.37 -4.28 -13.90
CA HIS A 221 -16.04 -4.22 -12.46
C HIS A 221 -17.11 -4.95 -11.63
N GLY A 222 -16.70 -5.93 -10.84
CA GLY A 222 -17.54 -6.57 -9.82
C GLY A 222 -17.69 -5.73 -8.53
N HIS A 223 -18.26 -6.37 -7.50
CA HIS A 223 -18.63 -5.76 -6.22
C HIS A 223 -17.57 -5.88 -5.11
N ARG A 224 -16.34 -6.32 -5.43
CA ARG A 224 -15.22 -6.51 -4.51
C ARG A 224 -14.13 -5.46 -4.64
N CYS A 225 -14.37 -4.37 -5.37
CA CYS A 225 -13.38 -3.30 -5.54
C CYS A 225 -13.01 -2.69 -4.18
N GLN A 226 -11.72 -2.55 -3.92
CA GLN A 226 -11.20 -1.93 -2.70
C GLN A 226 -10.61 -0.53 -2.96
N ILE A 227 -10.86 0.05 -4.14
CA ILE A 227 -10.48 1.43 -4.50
C ILE A 227 -8.95 1.66 -4.34
N CYS A 228 -8.15 0.69 -4.81
CA CYS A 228 -6.68 0.85 -4.84
C CYS A 228 -6.17 1.75 -5.97
N LEU A 229 -7.05 2.07 -6.92
CA LEU A 229 -6.83 2.99 -8.04
C LEU A 229 -5.83 2.55 -9.11
N ARG A 230 -5.28 1.32 -9.06
CA ARG A 230 -4.41 0.80 -10.12
C ARG A 230 -5.04 0.90 -11.51
N CYS A 231 -6.30 0.46 -11.65
CA CYS A 231 -7.01 0.51 -12.94
C CYS A 231 -7.20 1.94 -13.46
N VAL A 232 -7.38 2.93 -12.58
CA VAL A 232 -7.45 4.35 -12.94
C VAL A 232 -6.05 4.84 -13.33
N ALA A 233 -5.09 4.72 -12.42
CA ALA A 233 -3.73 5.24 -12.55
C ALA A 233 -2.98 4.74 -13.80
N PHE A 234 -3.20 3.48 -14.18
CA PHE A 234 -2.42 2.83 -15.23
C PHE A 234 -3.18 2.53 -16.52
N CYS A 235 -4.43 2.98 -16.66
CA CYS A 235 -5.12 2.87 -17.96
C CYS A 235 -4.50 3.84 -18.97
N PRO A 236 -3.85 3.36 -20.06
CA PRO A 236 -3.19 4.22 -21.03
C PRO A 236 -4.15 5.13 -21.80
N TYR A 237 -5.42 4.70 -21.92
CA TYR A 237 -6.47 5.44 -22.62
C TYR A 237 -7.36 6.27 -21.68
N SER A 238 -7.04 6.30 -20.38
CA SER A 238 -7.87 6.97 -19.35
C SER A 238 -9.36 6.56 -19.43
N ALA A 239 -9.61 5.30 -19.80
CA ALA A 239 -10.93 4.72 -19.96
C ALA A 239 -11.57 4.36 -18.62
N VAL A 240 -10.78 4.23 -17.54
CA VAL A 240 -11.29 3.94 -16.19
C VAL A 240 -11.10 5.16 -15.30
N ARG A 241 -12.19 5.73 -14.76
CA ARG A 241 -12.16 7.00 -14.00
C ARG A 241 -13.08 6.99 -12.78
N ILE A 242 -12.76 7.79 -11.77
CA ILE A 242 -13.72 8.17 -10.71
C ILE A 242 -14.35 9.50 -11.11
N LEU A 243 -15.69 9.57 -11.16
CA LEU A 243 -16.42 10.72 -11.74
C LEU A 243 -16.11 12.06 -11.07
N LYS A 244 -15.78 12.06 -9.77
CA LYS A 244 -15.43 13.27 -9.01
C LYS A 244 -13.93 13.66 -9.07
N MET A 245 -13.08 12.87 -9.74
CA MET A 245 -11.66 13.18 -9.88
C MET A 245 -11.37 13.97 -11.16
N LYS A 246 -10.34 14.84 -11.14
CA LYS A 246 -9.88 15.58 -12.32
C LYS A 246 -9.40 14.64 -13.44
N LYS A 247 -9.19 15.19 -14.65
CA LYS A 247 -8.85 14.43 -15.87
C LYS A 247 -7.49 13.73 -15.78
N THR A 248 -6.53 14.26 -15.04
CA THR A 248 -5.20 13.67 -14.87
C THR A 248 -5.18 12.63 -13.76
N HIS A 249 -4.77 11.41 -14.12
CA HIS A 249 -4.62 10.32 -13.16
C HIS A 249 -3.24 10.40 -12.52
N TYR A 250 -3.19 10.35 -11.20
CA TYR A 250 -1.94 10.36 -10.46
C TYR A 250 -1.32 8.95 -10.43
N ARG A 251 -0.03 8.87 -10.78
CA ARG A 251 0.84 7.72 -10.56
C ARG A 251 2.25 8.22 -10.27
N ALA A 252 2.91 7.61 -9.30
CA ALA A 252 4.28 7.95 -8.94
C ALA A 252 5.32 7.16 -9.77
N VAL A 253 4.86 6.10 -10.44
CA VAL A 253 5.70 5.17 -11.22
C VAL A 253 5.03 4.83 -12.54
N ASP A 254 5.79 4.28 -13.48
CA ASP A 254 5.24 3.76 -14.74
C ASP A 254 4.60 2.37 -14.59
N LEU A 255 3.96 1.89 -15.66
CA LEU A 255 3.28 0.58 -15.67
C LEU A 255 4.27 -0.59 -15.50
N ARG A 256 5.48 -0.49 -16.04
CA ARG A 256 6.48 -1.56 -15.93
C ARG A 256 6.91 -1.69 -14.48
N GLN A 257 7.26 -0.58 -13.83
CA GLN A 257 7.60 -0.51 -12.40
C GLN A 257 6.46 -1.01 -11.51
N CYS A 258 5.20 -0.72 -11.87
CA CYS A 258 4.05 -1.26 -11.14
C CYS A 258 3.88 -2.78 -11.31
N ARG A 259 4.16 -3.33 -12.49
CA ARG A 259 4.04 -4.78 -12.78
C ARG A 259 5.18 -5.60 -12.21
N THR A 260 6.41 -5.09 -12.29
CA THR A 260 7.60 -5.86 -11.94
C THR A 260 7.79 -6.04 -10.44
N GLN A 261 6.98 -5.36 -9.60
CA GLN A 261 6.91 -5.49 -8.13
C GLN A 261 8.21 -6.08 -7.57
N LEU A 262 9.28 -5.27 -7.68
CA LEU A 262 10.69 -5.49 -7.33
C LEU A 262 11.27 -6.90 -7.55
N PRO A 263 12.32 -6.97 -8.41
CA PRO A 263 13.64 -6.66 -7.88
C PRO A 263 14.38 -5.58 -8.68
N PHE A 264 15.15 -4.78 -7.94
CA PHE A 264 15.81 -3.51 -8.31
C PHE A 264 16.79 -3.50 -9.49
N SER A 265 17.00 -4.62 -10.20
CA SER A 265 17.99 -4.70 -11.30
C SER A 265 17.54 -4.07 -12.62
N ARG A 266 16.29 -3.56 -12.71
CA ARG A 266 15.72 -3.01 -13.96
C ARG A 266 15.10 -1.61 -13.81
N ILE A 267 15.45 -0.87 -12.76
CA ILE A 267 14.87 0.47 -12.46
C ILE A 267 15.80 1.63 -12.88
N ASN A 268 16.95 1.32 -13.49
CA ASN A 268 17.84 2.34 -14.07
C ASN A 268 17.57 2.50 -15.56
#